data_AF-A0A8H6A395-F1
#
_entry.id   AF-A0A8H6A395-F1
#
_cell.length_a   1.000
_cell.length_b   1.000
_cell.length_c   1.000
_cell.angle_alpha   90.00
_cell.angle_beta   90.00
_cell.angle_gamma   90.00
#
_symmetry.space_group_name_H-M   'P 1'
#
loop_
_entity.id
_entity.type
_entity.pdbx_description
1 polymer ?
#
loop_
_entity_poly.entity_id
_entity_poly.type
_entity_poly.pdbx_seq_one_letter_code
_entity_poly.pdbx_strand_id
1 'polypeptide(L)'
;MAIPPAGTPVGLEIPAKDVARGSAFYKAVFNWTFAPSTLGLPANKLLTFEVPGGVFPIGGALHRVDELATTQGTKLYLYVEDMSAAIEVSDSSAYAGVEEI
;
A
#
# COMPACT_ATOMS: atom_id res chain seq x y z
N MET A 1 19.79 -0.22 -6.32
CA MET A 1 19.18 -1.10 -5.31
C MET A 1 19.24 -2.52 -5.82
N ALA A 2 19.50 -3.51 -4.96
CA ALA A 2 19.36 -4.91 -5.33
C ALA A 2 17.88 -5.27 -5.46
N ILE A 3 17.55 -6.16 -6.40
CA ILE A 3 16.20 -6.71 -6.54
C ILE A 3 15.92 -7.57 -5.28
N PRO A 4 14.82 -7.33 -4.54
CA PRO A 4 14.50 -8.14 -3.37
C PRO A 4 14.11 -9.57 -3.79
N PRO A 5 14.28 -10.59 -2.93
CA PRO A 5 13.77 -11.93 -3.21
C PRO A 5 12.25 -11.96 -3.37
N ALA A 6 11.73 -12.86 -4.21
CA ALA A 6 10.29 -13.11 -4.35
C ALA A 6 9.64 -13.39 -2.98
N GLY A 7 8.44 -12.84 -2.76
CA GLY A 7 7.71 -12.91 -1.49
C GLY A 7 8.14 -11.88 -0.45
N THR A 8 9.14 -11.04 -0.72
CA THR A 8 9.54 -9.96 0.20
C THR A 8 8.43 -8.90 0.31
N PRO A 9 8.00 -8.48 1.51
CA PRO A 9 7.10 -7.34 1.67
C PRO A 9 7.76 -6.05 1.15
N VAL A 10 7.13 -5.42 0.17
CA VAL A 10 7.68 -4.24 -0.50
C VAL A 10 6.84 -2.99 -0.29
N GLY A 11 5.53 -3.11 -0.09
CA GLY A 11 4.64 -1.96 0.06
C GLY A 11 3.44 -2.23 0.96
N LEU A 12 2.77 -1.14 1.36
CA LEU A 12 1.61 -1.18 2.24
C LEU A 12 0.54 -0.19 1.77
N GLU A 13 -0.72 -0.60 1.77
CA GLU A 13 -1.85 0.30 1.51
C GLU A 13 -2.83 0.27 2.68
N ILE A 14 -3.12 1.45 3.23
CA ILE A 14 -3.94 1.61 4.43
C ILE A 14 -5.19 2.41 4.06
N PRO A 15 -6.39 1.82 4.22
CA PRO A 15 -7.63 2.56 4.09
C PRO A 15 -7.88 3.42 5.34
N ALA A 16 -8.31 4.67 5.14
CA ALA A 16 -8.66 5.61 6.21
C ALA A 16 -9.99 6.32 5.91
N LYS A 17 -10.82 6.52 6.95
CA LYS A 17 -12.03 7.36 6.84
C LYS A 17 -11.68 8.85 6.70
N ASP A 18 -10.51 9.22 7.20
CA ASP A 18 -9.98 10.58 7.18
C ASP A 18 -8.46 10.50 7.00
N VAL A 19 -8.00 10.81 5.79
CA VAL A 19 -6.58 10.72 5.40
C VAL A 19 -5.74 11.76 6.15
N ALA A 20 -6.28 12.94 6.43
CA ALA A 20 -5.56 13.98 7.17
C ALA A 20 -5.34 13.56 8.63
N ARG A 21 -6.38 13.03 9.28
CA ARG A 21 -6.26 12.50 10.63
C ARG A 21 -5.36 11.26 10.69
N GLY A 22 -5.48 10.36 9.72
CA GLY A 22 -4.65 9.15 9.64
C GLY A 22 -3.17 9.47 9.51
N SER A 23 -2.80 10.33 8.55
CA SER A 23 -1.40 10.73 8.35
C SER A 23 -0.81 11.46 9.55
N ALA A 24 -1.60 12.33 10.22
CA ALA A 24 -1.18 12.98 11.45
C ALA A 24 -0.88 11.98 12.57
N PHE A 25 -1.69 10.92 12.72
CA PHE A 25 -1.45 9.85 13.69
C PHE A 25 -0.15 9.11 13.40
N TYR A 26 0.06 8.62 12.17
CA TYR A 26 1.28 7.87 11.82
C TYR A 26 2.54 8.72 11.92
N LYS A 27 2.46 10.00 11.55
CA LYS A 27 3.55 10.96 11.75
C LYS A 27 3.89 11.14 13.22
N ALA A 28 2.88 11.32 14.08
CA ALA A 28 3.10 11.57 15.51
C ALA A 28 3.59 10.35 16.28
N VAL A 29 3.07 9.16 15.99
CA VAL A 29 3.35 7.94 16.76
C VAL A 29 4.56 7.19 16.24
N PHE A 30 4.74 7.14 14.91
CA PHE A 30 5.75 6.29 14.28
C PHE A 30 6.77 7.06 13.44
N ASN A 31 6.69 8.40 13.42
CA ASN A 31 7.59 9.27 12.66
C ASN A 31 7.59 8.98 11.15
N TRP A 32 6.45 8.58 10.58
CA TRP A 32 6.29 8.39 9.14
C TRP A 32 6.24 9.73 8.41
N THR A 33 6.72 9.75 7.18
CA THR A 33 6.68 10.93 6.30
C THR A 33 5.58 10.73 5.25
N PHE A 34 4.88 11.80 4.88
CA PHE A 34 3.78 11.76 3.92
C PHE A 34 3.96 12.82 2.85
N ALA A 35 3.58 12.49 1.62
CA ALA A 35 3.61 13.39 0.47
C ALA A 35 2.33 13.23 -0.39
N PRO A 36 1.96 14.26 -1.17
CA PRO A 36 0.93 14.11 -2.20
C PRO A 36 1.28 12.98 -3.18
N SER A 37 0.28 12.20 -3.58
CA SER A 37 0.48 11.15 -4.58
C SER A 37 0.79 11.73 -5.95
N THR A 38 1.65 11.03 -6.69
CA THR A 38 1.95 11.32 -8.10
C THR A 38 0.81 10.92 -9.05
N LEU A 39 -0.19 10.19 -8.57
CA LEU A 39 -1.37 9.77 -9.34
C LEU A 39 -2.40 10.90 -9.58
N GLY A 40 -2.12 12.14 -9.15
CA GLY A 40 -2.98 13.30 -9.38
C GLY A 40 -4.25 13.36 -8.52
N LEU A 41 -4.39 12.46 -7.55
CA LEU A 41 -5.48 12.50 -6.57
C LEU A 41 -5.21 13.56 -5.50
N PRO A 42 -6.24 14.26 -5.01
CA PRO A 42 -6.07 15.27 -3.98
C PRO A 42 -5.65 14.64 -2.64
N ALA A 43 -4.92 15.41 -1.83
CA ALA A 43 -4.33 14.95 -0.56
C ALA A 43 -5.36 14.45 0.47
N ASN A 44 -6.62 14.89 0.39
CA ASN A 44 -7.68 14.39 1.27
C ASN A 44 -8.20 13.00 0.85
N LYS A 45 -7.83 12.51 -0.34
CA LYS A 45 -8.19 11.21 -0.89
C LYS A 45 -7.02 10.23 -0.89
N LEU A 46 -5.81 10.70 -1.17
CA LEU A 46 -4.62 9.85 -1.23
C LEU A 46 -3.35 10.62 -0.83
N LEU A 47 -2.57 10.02 0.06
CA LEU A 47 -1.19 10.38 0.34
C LEU A 47 -0.30 9.15 0.15
N THR A 48 0.92 9.37 -0.34
CA THR A 48 1.97 8.37 -0.24
C THR A 48 2.78 8.59 1.03
N PHE A 49 3.40 7.55 1.55
CA PHE A 49 4.23 7.63 2.74
C PHE A 49 5.48 6.77 2.65
N GLU A 50 6.48 7.17 3.43
CA GLU A 50 7.66 6.37 3.72
C GLU A 50 7.71 6.08 5.22
N VAL A 51 8.27 4.93 5.58
CA VAL A 51 8.46 4.52 6.96
C VAL A 51 9.94 4.60 7.34
N PRO A 52 10.28 4.95 8.59
CA PRO A 52 11.67 5.02 9.03
C PRO A 52 12.44 3.72 8.77
N GLY A 53 13.71 3.86 8.37
CA GLY A 53 14.59 2.73 8.11
C GLY A 53 14.41 2.08 6.72
N GLY A 54 13.53 2.61 5.86
CA GLY A 54 13.37 2.13 4.50
C GLY A 54 12.71 0.76 4.39
N VAL A 55 12.01 0.32 5.46
CA VAL A 55 11.08 -0.81 5.38
C VAL A 55 10.02 -0.45 4.33
N PHE A 56 9.56 -1.39 3.51
CA PHE A 56 8.72 -1.10 2.34
C PHE A 56 9.38 -0.13 1.34
N PRO A 57 10.37 -0.59 0.56
CA PRO A 57 11.16 0.27 -0.33
C PRO A 57 10.36 0.96 -1.44
N ILE A 58 9.15 0.48 -1.79
CA ILE A 58 8.26 1.19 -2.72
C ILE A 58 7.32 2.18 -2.01
N GLY A 59 7.45 2.31 -0.69
CA GLY A 59 6.61 3.14 0.16
C GLY A 59 5.24 2.52 0.41
N GLY A 60 4.31 3.36 0.81
CA GLY A 60 2.92 2.98 0.97
C GLY A 60 1.94 4.08 0.62
N ALA A 61 0.66 3.71 0.58
CA ALA A 61 -0.45 4.58 0.25
C ALA A 61 -1.45 4.64 1.42
N LEU A 62 -1.79 5.85 1.87
CA LEU A 62 -2.90 6.09 2.78
C LEU A 62 -4.03 6.70 1.97
N HIS A 63 -5.11 5.95 1.77
CA HIS A 63 -6.20 6.34 0.89
C HIS A 63 -7.53 6.41 1.63
N ARG A 64 -8.47 7.17 1.07
CA ARG A 64 -9.84 7.17 1.57
C ARG A 64 -10.53 5.84 1.31
N VAL A 65 -11.24 5.35 2.32
CA VAL A 65 -12.01 4.07 2.27
C VAL A 65 -13.00 3.98 1.11
N ASP A 66 -13.48 5.11 0.60
CA ASP A 66 -14.47 5.22 -0.48
C ASP A 66 -13.86 5.40 -1.87
N GLU A 67 -12.52 5.54 -1.97
CA GLU A 67 -11.84 5.76 -3.25
C GLU A 67 -11.37 4.47 -3.94
N LEU A 68 -11.09 3.42 -3.17
CA LEU A 68 -10.72 2.10 -3.70
C LEU A 68 -11.77 1.10 -3.23
N ALA A 69 -12.25 0.25 -4.14
CA ALA A 69 -13.37 -0.69 -3.93
C ALA A 69 -13.10 -1.79 -2.88
N THR A 70 -12.01 -1.68 -2.14
CA THR A 70 -11.41 -2.78 -1.40
C THR A 70 -11.88 -2.82 0.04
N THR A 71 -11.93 -4.03 0.57
CA THR A 71 -12.25 -4.35 1.97
C THR A 71 -11.58 -3.38 2.95
N GLN A 72 -12.21 -3.10 4.09
CA GLN A 72 -11.74 -2.15 5.12
C GLN A 72 -10.36 -2.48 5.76
N GLY A 73 -9.63 -3.46 5.24
CA GLY A 73 -8.34 -3.91 5.74
C GLY A 73 -7.15 -3.30 5.00
N THR A 74 -6.01 -3.27 5.67
CA THR A 74 -4.72 -2.91 5.09
C THR A 74 -4.24 -3.99 4.12
N LYS A 75 -3.74 -3.58 2.95
CA LYS A 75 -3.11 -4.50 1.98
C LYS A 75 -1.59 -4.49 2.14
N LEU A 76 -1.00 -5.66 1.98
CA LEU A 76 0.44 -5.86 1.94
C LEU A 76 0.84 -6.29 0.53
N TYR A 77 1.79 -5.58 -0.07
CA TYR A 77 2.34 -5.94 -1.37
C TYR A 77 3.61 -6.76 -1.20
N LEU A 78 3.69 -7.89 -1.90
CA LEU A 78 4.86 -8.74 -1.96
C LEU A 78 5.53 -8.60 -3.32
N TYR A 79 6.87 -8.61 -3.34
CA TYR A 79 7.60 -8.64 -4.58
C TYR A 79 7.41 -9.98 -5.30
N VAL A 80 7.19 -9.94 -6.60
CA VAL A 80 7.17 -11.10 -7.49
C VAL A 80 8.09 -10.82 -8.67
N GLU A 81 8.80 -11.86 -9.12
CA GLU A 81 9.70 -11.75 -10.29
C GLU A 81 8.91 -11.63 -11.59
N ASP A 82 7.76 -12.31 -11.67
CA ASP A 82 6.82 -12.27 -12.78
C ASP A 82 5.38 -12.16 -12.24
N MET A 83 4.75 -11.03 -12.52
CA MET A 83 3.37 -10.75 -12.10
C MET A 83 2.37 -11.71 -12.76
N SER A 84 2.54 -12.00 -14.05
CA SER A 84 1.58 -12.82 -14.81
C SER A 84 1.60 -14.26 -14.30
N ALA A 85 2.80 -14.81 -14.09
CA ALA A 85 2.96 -16.15 -13.53
C ALA A 85 2.43 -16.24 -12.08
N ALA A 86 2.62 -15.19 -11.28
CA ALA A 86 2.07 -15.15 -9.92
C ALA A 86 0.54 -15.14 -9.91
N ILE A 87 -0.09 -14.42 -10.84
CA ILE A 87 -1.55 -14.36 -11.01
C ILE A 87 -2.10 -15.72 -11.48
N GLU A 88 -1.44 -16.38 -12.45
CA GLU A 88 -1.88 -17.69 -12.93
C GLU A 88 -1.89 -18.77 -11.84
N VAL A 89 -0.95 -18.71 -10.90
CA VAL A 89 -0.91 -19.62 -9.73
C VAL A 89 -1.86 -19.18 -8.62
N SER A 90 -2.16 -17.88 -8.55
CA SER A 90 -3.15 -17.33 -7.63
C SER A 90 -4.56 -17.71 -8.10
N ASP A 91 -4.98 -18.93 -7.76
CA ASP A 91 -6.38 -19.30 -7.86
C ASP A 91 -7.20 -18.36 -6.97
N SER A 92 -7.82 -17.36 -7.59
CA SER A 92 -8.65 -16.34 -6.92
C SER A 92 -9.80 -16.95 -6.10
N SER A 93 -10.14 -18.21 -6.35
CA SER A 93 -11.13 -18.96 -5.55
C SER A 93 -10.58 -19.53 -4.24
N ALA A 94 -9.25 -19.66 -4.11
CA ALA A 94 -8.57 -20.15 -2.92
C ALA A 94 -8.24 -19.04 -1.90
N TYR A 95 -8.21 -17.77 -2.33
CA TYR A 95 -7.83 -16.63 -1.50
C TYR A 95 -8.82 -15.47 -1.66
N ALA A 96 -9.68 -15.26 -0.66
CA ALA A 96 -10.54 -14.08 -0.60
C ALA A 96 -9.68 -12.82 -0.38
N GLY A 97 -9.68 -11.87 -1.33
CA GLY A 97 -9.06 -10.54 -1.16
C GLY A 97 -7.79 -10.26 -1.97
N VAL A 98 -7.41 -11.13 -2.90
CA VAL A 98 -6.37 -10.83 -3.91
C VAL A 98 -7.07 -10.13 -5.09
N GLU A 99 -7.11 -8.80 -5.08
CA GLU A 99 -7.57 -8.01 -6.23
C GLU A 99 -6.37 -7.47 -7.02
N GLU A 100 -6.44 -7.60 -8.35
CA GLU A 100 -5.49 -7.00 -9.30
C GLU A 100 -5.44 -5.47 -9.16
N ILE A 101 -4.25 -4.88 -9.25
CA ILE A 101 -4.03 -3.44 -9.40
C ILE A 101 -2.98 -3.19 -10.47
#